data_AF-A0A1Z5JV51-F1
#
_entry.id   AF-A0A1Z5JV51-F1
#
_cell.length_a   1.000
_cell.length_b   1.000
_cell.length_c   1.000
_cell.angle_alpha   90.00
_cell.angle_beta   90.00
_cell.angle_gamma   90.00
#
_symmetry.space_group_name_H-M   'P 1'
#
loop_
_entity.id
_entity.type
_entity.pdbx_description
1 polymer ?
#
loop_
_entity_poly.entity_id
_entity_poly.type
_entity_poly.pdbx_seq_one_letter_code
_entity_poly.pdbx_strand_id
1 'polypeptide(L)'
;MAGKKSMMKRVHKVTLKEKYHAQYPLHAYSQKFQCFRLQRDPISLDEFEWKKYPDLVIEHENDTIICMCHCLYDKPDDEHGEKRELAKYSYNAKRVCFRIENPDRNYVLHCTVYGWKDENIAKTVTYFCSLNTPPAEGKPRSSLLIFDSEIIDRYDSDTEEYTKEHEFAFAAFRPDQLALIFDNNPKQYIELQGGPWTPEQSTIMATHPYSLDLSLSREFAFQDEGKAFVDALEKRESSFGSLTIYPDGNEAPLDRSNLKRLCKLETLDDLTIKFLDEECILDPFAAKVDFLEYTTHGNPLLPNSFDSLEIGTKKLNFRLYLDGVKEWD
;
A
#
# COMPACT_ATOMS: atom_id res chain seq x y z
N MET A 1 19.04 -36.69 -11.09
CA MET A 1 18.38 -35.37 -11.03
C MET A 1 16.88 -35.58 -11.17
N ALA A 2 16.11 -35.41 -10.10
CA ALA A 2 14.65 -35.47 -10.18
C ALA A 2 14.15 -34.21 -10.90
N GLY A 3 13.36 -34.37 -11.97
CA GLY A 3 12.81 -33.23 -12.70
C GLY A 3 11.91 -32.40 -11.80
N LYS A 4 12.18 -31.10 -11.64
CA LYS A 4 11.27 -30.17 -10.97
C LYS A 4 9.95 -30.17 -11.75
N LYS A 5 8.88 -30.70 -11.15
CA LYS A 5 7.53 -30.60 -11.73
C LYS A 5 7.15 -29.12 -11.81
N SER A 6 6.58 -28.71 -12.95
CA SER A 6 6.06 -27.35 -13.13
C SER A 6 5.00 -27.03 -12.07
N MET A 7 5.13 -25.91 -11.37
CA MET A 7 4.16 -25.43 -10.36
C MET A 7 2.88 -24.91 -11.01
N MET A 8 2.97 -24.41 -12.23
CA MET A 8 1.86 -23.81 -12.96
C MET A 8 1.45 -24.71 -14.12
N LYS A 9 0.14 -24.85 -14.33
CA LYS A 9 -0.43 -25.52 -15.50
C LYS A 9 -1.15 -24.48 -16.35
N ARG A 10 -0.79 -24.41 -17.63
CA ARG A 10 -1.42 -23.49 -18.58
C ARG A 10 -2.90 -23.84 -18.73
N VAL A 11 -3.77 -22.84 -18.62
CA VAL A 11 -5.21 -22.99 -18.87
C VAL A 11 -5.44 -22.89 -20.37
N HIS A 12 -6.25 -23.79 -20.93
CA HIS A 12 -6.61 -23.72 -22.35
C HIS A 12 -7.48 -22.47 -22.59
N LYS A 13 -7.16 -21.71 -23.64
CA LYS A 13 -7.80 -20.40 -23.95
C LYS A 13 -9.33 -20.46 -24.03
N VAL A 14 -9.89 -21.59 -24.44
CA VAL A 14 -11.34 -21.80 -24.60
C VAL A 14 -12.08 -21.70 -23.26
N THR A 15 -11.52 -22.25 -22.19
CA THR A 15 -12.16 -22.30 -20.86
C THR A 15 -12.34 -20.92 -20.22
N LEU A 16 -11.39 -20.01 -20.45
CA LEU A 16 -11.48 -18.64 -19.93
C LEU A 16 -12.53 -17.84 -20.66
N LYS A 17 -12.64 -18.01 -21.99
CA LYS A 17 -13.68 -17.36 -22.77
C LYS A 17 -15.06 -17.81 -22.26
N GLU A 18 -15.30 -19.09 -22.06
CA GLU A 18 -16.63 -19.54 -21.62
C GLU A 18 -16.99 -19.11 -20.19
N LYS A 19 -16.03 -19.17 -19.26
CA LYS A 19 -16.26 -18.79 -17.85
C LYS A 19 -16.41 -17.28 -17.67
N TYR A 20 -15.67 -16.50 -18.45
CA TYR A 20 -15.48 -15.08 -18.18
C TYR A 20 -15.93 -14.14 -19.30
N HIS A 21 -16.29 -14.59 -20.51
CA HIS A 21 -16.71 -13.68 -21.61
C HIS A 21 -18.08 -13.04 -21.41
N ALA A 22 -18.95 -13.66 -20.61
CA ALA A 22 -20.18 -13.01 -20.13
C ALA A 22 -19.93 -12.02 -18.98
N GLN A 23 -18.78 -12.11 -18.31
CA GLN A 23 -18.48 -11.44 -17.03
C GLN A 23 -17.35 -10.39 -17.14
N TYR A 24 -16.49 -10.52 -18.15
CA TYR A 24 -15.30 -9.74 -18.37
C TYR A 24 -15.15 -9.58 -19.90
N PRO A 25 -15.05 -8.36 -20.45
CA PRO A 25 -14.72 -8.16 -21.87
C PRO A 25 -13.23 -8.50 -22.11
N LEU A 26 -12.85 -9.76 -21.88
CA LEU A 26 -11.53 -10.36 -22.10
C LEU A 26 -11.14 -10.45 -23.57
N HIS A 27 -11.97 -9.96 -24.48
CA HIS A 27 -11.82 -10.20 -25.91
C HIS A 27 -10.49 -9.67 -26.46
N ALA A 28 -9.96 -8.58 -25.88
CA ALA A 28 -8.64 -8.03 -26.21
C ALA A 28 -7.45 -8.80 -25.58
N TYR A 29 -7.68 -9.54 -24.49
CA TYR A 29 -6.63 -10.08 -23.61
C TYR A 29 -6.20 -11.50 -23.94
N SER A 30 -7.15 -12.34 -24.39
CA SER A 30 -6.91 -13.78 -24.61
C SER A 30 -5.83 -14.08 -25.67
N GLN A 31 -5.43 -13.08 -26.46
CA GLN A 31 -4.35 -13.23 -27.43
C GLN A 31 -2.95 -13.00 -26.83
N LYS A 32 -2.79 -12.05 -25.90
CA LYS A 32 -1.47 -11.61 -25.40
C LYS A 32 -1.04 -12.29 -24.08
N PHE A 33 -1.95 -12.52 -23.15
CA PHE A 33 -1.59 -13.04 -21.83
C PHE A 33 -1.56 -14.57 -21.76
N GLN A 34 -0.61 -15.10 -20.99
CA GLN A 34 -0.58 -16.52 -20.64
C GLN A 34 -1.27 -16.70 -19.29
N CYS A 35 -2.39 -17.42 -19.30
CA CYS A 35 -3.13 -17.74 -18.07
C CYS A 35 -2.78 -19.15 -17.56
N PHE A 36 -2.61 -19.25 -16.24
CA PHE A 36 -2.22 -20.45 -15.54
C PHE A 36 -3.12 -20.71 -14.33
N ARG A 37 -3.14 -21.96 -13.88
CA ARG A 37 -3.62 -22.36 -12.56
C ARG A 37 -2.46 -22.93 -11.77
N LEU A 38 -2.43 -22.62 -10.48
CA LEU A 38 -1.52 -23.27 -9.53
C LEU A 38 -1.86 -24.75 -9.45
N GLN A 39 -0.83 -25.60 -9.43
CA GLN A 39 -0.99 -27.05 -9.21
C GLN A 39 -0.82 -27.43 -7.73
N ARG A 40 -0.31 -26.49 -6.94
CA ARG A 40 -0.13 -26.54 -5.49
C ARG A 40 0.09 -25.11 -5.00
N ASP A 41 -0.02 -24.92 -3.69
CA ASP A 41 0.28 -23.64 -3.06
C ASP A 41 1.81 -23.41 -3.05
N PRO A 42 2.31 -22.33 -3.67
CA PRO A 42 3.65 -21.83 -3.39
C PRO A 42 3.80 -21.46 -1.92
N ILE A 43 5.03 -21.63 -1.42
CA ILE A 43 5.45 -21.19 -0.09
C ILE A 43 6.36 -19.96 -0.17
N SER A 44 6.79 -19.56 -1.37
CA SER A 44 7.61 -18.37 -1.64
C SER A 44 7.31 -17.78 -3.01
N LEU A 45 7.46 -16.45 -3.13
CA LEU A 45 7.40 -15.75 -4.41
C LEU A 45 8.50 -16.18 -5.39
N ASP A 46 9.59 -16.77 -4.91
CA ASP A 46 10.71 -17.21 -5.76
C ASP A 46 10.40 -18.48 -6.57
N GLU A 47 9.31 -19.17 -6.24
CA GLU A 47 8.90 -20.38 -6.95
C GLU A 47 8.31 -20.10 -8.33
N PHE A 48 7.96 -18.85 -8.58
CA PHE A 48 7.39 -18.43 -9.83
C PHE A 48 8.47 -17.88 -10.77
N GLU A 49 8.41 -18.29 -12.03
CA GLU A 49 9.35 -17.86 -13.07
C GLU A 49 8.95 -16.49 -13.65
N TRP A 50 8.72 -15.46 -12.82
CA TRP A 50 8.18 -14.16 -13.26
C TRP A 50 9.01 -13.49 -14.37
N LYS A 51 10.34 -13.70 -14.38
CA LYS A 51 11.24 -13.16 -15.41
C LYS A 51 10.98 -13.73 -16.80
N LYS A 52 10.40 -14.93 -16.87
CA LYS A 52 10.06 -15.63 -18.12
C LYS A 52 8.66 -15.26 -18.61
N TYR A 53 7.80 -14.82 -17.71
CA TYR A 53 6.41 -14.48 -17.98
C TYR A 53 6.15 -13.05 -17.50
N PRO A 54 6.53 -12.03 -18.30
CA PRO A 54 6.39 -10.63 -17.90
C PRO A 54 4.92 -10.21 -17.69
N ASP A 55 4.02 -10.95 -18.31
CA ASP A 55 2.58 -10.73 -18.38
C ASP A 55 1.86 -12.02 -17.96
N LEU A 56 1.89 -12.31 -16.66
CA LEU A 56 1.39 -13.55 -16.09
C LEU A 56 0.01 -13.36 -15.48
N VAL A 57 -0.92 -14.24 -15.84
CA VAL A 57 -2.25 -14.28 -15.24
C VAL A 57 -2.44 -15.61 -14.53
N ILE A 58 -2.83 -15.59 -13.26
CA ILE A 58 -3.10 -16.80 -12.49
C ILE A 58 -4.57 -16.77 -12.04
N GLU A 59 -5.32 -17.80 -12.45
CA GLU A 59 -6.65 -18.07 -11.91
C GLU A 59 -6.51 -18.76 -10.56
N HIS A 60 -7.14 -18.19 -9.53
CA HIS A 60 -7.20 -18.75 -8.20
C HIS A 60 -8.54 -19.47 -7.99
N GLU A 61 -8.60 -20.41 -7.05
CA GLU A 61 -9.77 -21.28 -6.85
C GLU A 61 -11.01 -20.57 -6.30
N ASN A 62 -10.84 -19.39 -5.70
CA ASN A 62 -11.91 -18.57 -5.10
C ASN A 62 -12.52 -17.56 -6.10
N ASP A 63 -12.48 -17.88 -7.40
CA ASP A 63 -12.97 -17.03 -8.49
C ASP A 63 -12.33 -15.63 -8.53
N THR A 64 -11.08 -15.54 -8.10
CA THR A 64 -10.24 -14.36 -8.34
C THR A 64 -9.21 -14.65 -9.42
N ILE A 65 -8.73 -13.59 -10.04
CA ILE A 65 -7.62 -13.65 -10.97
C ILE A 65 -6.58 -12.66 -10.48
N ILE A 66 -5.32 -13.09 -10.42
CA ILE A 66 -4.19 -12.21 -10.20
C ILE A 66 -3.46 -11.98 -11.51
N CYS A 67 -3.34 -10.72 -11.89
CA CYS A 67 -2.52 -10.26 -13.00
C CYS A 67 -1.22 -9.74 -12.40
N MET A 68 -0.10 -10.30 -12.86
CA MET A 68 1.21 -9.88 -12.46
C MET A 68 1.92 -9.31 -13.66
N CYS A 69 2.26 -8.03 -13.56
CA CYS A 69 3.02 -7.31 -14.56
C CYS A 69 4.35 -6.87 -13.95
N HIS A 70 5.41 -6.99 -14.73
CA HIS A 70 6.58 -6.14 -14.47
C HIS A 70 6.12 -4.73 -14.81
N CYS A 71 5.96 -3.89 -13.80
CA CYS A 71 5.59 -2.50 -13.95
C CYS A 71 6.51 -1.86 -15.00
N LEU A 72 5.89 -1.36 -16.07
CA LEU A 72 6.56 -0.70 -17.19
C LEU A 72 6.84 0.77 -16.91
N TYR A 73 6.49 1.22 -15.71
CA TYR A 73 6.50 2.62 -15.30
C TYR A 73 7.91 3.19 -15.09
N ASP A 74 8.94 2.35 -14.99
CA ASP A 74 10.33 2.82 -14.81
C ASP A 74 11.15 2.86 -16.10
N LYS A 75 10.58 2.48 -17.25
CA LYS A 75 11.23 2.84 -18.51
C LYS A 75 10.76 4.25 -18.87
N PRO A 76 11.63 5.28 -18.74
CA PRO A 76 11.32 6.57 -19.36
C PRO A 76 10.98 6.28 -20.81
N ASP A 77 9.91 6.90 -21.29
CA ASP A 77 9.36 6.75 -22.63
C ASP A 77 10.49 6.38 -23.60
N ASP A 78 10.47 5.15 -24.11
CA ASP A 78 11.26 4.90 -25.30
C ASP A 78 10.84 5.97 -26.32
N GLU A 79 11.80 6.52 -27.08
CA GLU A 79 11.65 7.69 -27.96
C GLU A 79 10.48 7.59 -28.99
N HIS A 80 9.75 6.48 -28.98
CA HIS A 80 8.65 6.15 -29.86
C HIS A 80 7.27 6.48 -29.26
N GLY A 81 7.17 6.92 -27.99
CA GLY A 81 5.95 7.52 -27.43
C GLY A 81 4.70 6.62 -27.45
N GLU A 82 4.86 5.32 -27.70
CA GLU A 82 3.78 4.34 -27.55
C GLU A 82 3.61 4.07 -26.06
N LYS A 83 2.84 4.94 -25.38
CA LYS A 83 2.27 4.63 -24.07
C LYS A 83 1.72 3.22 -24.14
N ARG A 84 2.38 2.25 -23.50
CA ARG A 84 1.91 0.87 -23.47
C ARG A 84 0.50 0.92 -22.88
N GLU A 85 -0.51 0.65 -23.71
CA GLU A 85 -1.95 0.73 -23.40
C GLU A 85 -2.41 -0.22 -22.27
N LEU A 86 -1.49 -0.81 -21.52
CA LEU A 86 -1.78 -1.74 -20.43
C LEU A 86 -2.61 -1.11 -19.30
N ALA A 87 -2.57 0.22 -19.12
CA ALA A 87 -3.42 0.93 -18.16
C ALA A 87 -4.91 0.96 -18.58
N LYS A 88 -5.23 0.94 -19.88
CA LYS A 88 -6.64 0.97 -20.36
C LYS A 88 -7.39 -0.33 -20.12
N TYR A 89 -6.71 -1.32 -19.57
CA TYR A 89 -7.19 -2.68 -19.49
C TYR A 89 -7.75 -2.99 -18.09
N SER A 90 -8.65 -2.10 -17.65
CA SER A 90 -9.53 -2.35 -16.53
C SER A 90 -10.50 -3.47 -16.87
N TYR A 91 -10.52 -4.52 -16.05
CA TYR A 91 -11.67 -5.40 -16.00
C TYR A 91 -12.81 -4.66 -15.30
N ASN A 92 -14.05 -4.77 -15.80
CA ASN A 92 -15.25 -4.27 -15.12
C ASN A 92 -15.57 -5.11 -13.87
N ALA A 93 -14.63 -5.21 -12.95
CA ALA A 93 -14.70 -5.99 -11.74
C ALA A 93 -13.95 -5.25 -10.65
N LYS A 94 -14.29 -5.57 -9.39
CA LYS A 94 -13.56 -5.04 -8.25
C LYS A 94 -12.11 -5.47 -8.29
N ARG A 95 -11.22 -4.59 -7.86
CA ARG A 95 -9.79 -4.86 -7.91
C ARG A 95 -9.04 -4.16 -6.79
N VAL A 96 -7.93 -4.77 -6.40
CA VAL A 96 -6.96 -4.15 -5.51
C VAL A 96 -5.56 -4.46 -6.03
N CYS A 97 -4.67 -3.50 -5.89
CA CYS A 97 -3.29 -3.62 -6.30
C CYS A 97 -2.40 -3.85 -5.08
N PHE A 98 -1.32 -4.59 -5.30
CA PHE A 98 -0.20 -4.57 -4.37
C PHE A 98 1.11 -4.61 -5.13
N ARG A 99 2.12 -4.01 -4.52
CA ARG A 99 3.46 -3.88 -5.09
C ARG A 99 4.47 -4.40 -4.07
N ILE A 100 5.36 -5.27 -4.52
CA ILE A 100 6.48 -5.78 -3.71
C ILE A 100 7.77 -5.27 -4.34
N GLU A 101 8.49 -4.42 -3.62
CA GLU A 101 9.78 -3.90 -4.05
C GLU A 101 10.89 -4.65 -3.32
N ASN A 102 11.77 -5.26 -4.12
CA ASN A 102 12.97 -5.88 -3.60
C ASN A 102 14.18 -5.14 -4.19
N PRO A 103 14.72 -4.12 -3.49
CA PRO A 103 15.84 -3.33 -4.00
C PRO A 103 17.06 -4.21 -4.26
N ASP A 104 17.20 -5.29 -3.50
CA ASP A 104 18.38 -6.16 -3.52
C ASP A 104 18.50 -6.97 -4.78
N ARG A 105 17.34 -7.29 -5.36
CA ARG A 105 17.19 -8.07 -6.58
C ARG A 105 16.81 -7.20 -7.77
N ASN A 106 16.75 -5.87 -7.57
CA ASN A 106 16.42 -4.87 -8.56
C ASN A 106 15.14 -5.23 -9.33
N TYR A 107 14.10 -5.63 -8.61
CA TYR A 107 12.78 -5.86 -9.21
C TYR A 107 11.68 -5.25 -8.36
N VAL A 108 10.64 -4.86 -9.06
CA VAL A 108 9.36 -4.45 -8.52
C VAL A 108 8.31 -5.37 -9.13
N LEU A 109 7.58 -6.08 -8.27
CA LEU A 109 6.49 -6.94 -8.69
C LEU A 109 5.19 -6.19 -8.47
N HIS A 110 4.50 -5.83 -9.55
CA HIS A 110 3.19 -5.21 -9.49
C HIS A 110 2.11 -6.26 -9.75
N CYS A 111 1.18 -6.38 -8.81
CA CYS A 111 0.10 -7.35 -8.86
C CYS A 111 -1.24 -6.63 -8.76
N THR A 112 -2.20 -7.06 -9.57
CA THR A 112 -3.60 -6.64 -9.44
C THR A 112 -4.47 -7.87 -9.31
N VAL A 113 -5.26 -7.91 -8.23
CA VAL A 113 -6.21 -8.99 -7.97
C VAL A 113 -7.59 -8.50 -8.36
N TYR A 114 -8.23 -9.23 -9.28
CA TYR A 114 -9.59 -8.96 -9.73
C TYR A 114 -10.57 -10.00 -9.17
N GLY A 115 -11.79 -9.56 -8.86
CA GLY A 115 -12.87 -10.43 -8.42
C GLY A 115 -14.20 -9.69 -8.28
N TRP A 116 -15.24 -10.43 -7.87
CA TRP A 116 -16.58 -9.87 -7.68
C TRP A 116 -16.94 -9.60 -6.22
N LYS A 117 -16.23 -10.27 -5.30
CA LYS A 117 -16.46 -10.20 -3.87
C LYS A 117 -15.20 -9.73 -3.19
N ASP A 118 -15.31 -8.68 -2.39
CA ASP A 118 -14.18 -8.10 -1.68
C ASP A 118 -13.51 -9.13 -0.77
N GLU A 119 -14.27 -10.04 -0.14
CA GLU A 119 -13.68 -11.06 0.75
C GLU A 119 -12.83 -12.08 -0.01
N ASN A 120 -13.18 -12.39 -1.26
CA ASN A 120 -12.38 -13.28 -2.09
C ASN A 120 -11.11 -12.57 -2.57
N ILE A 121 -11.22 -11.31 -2.97
CA ILE A 121 -10.07 -10.48 -3.33
C ILE A 121 -9.11 -10.35 -2.14
N ALA A 122 -9.62 -9.99 -0.96
CA ALA A 122 -8.84 -9.87 0.28
C ALA A 122 -8.11 -11.18 0.62
N LYS A 123 -8.78 -12.34 0.50
CA LYS A 123 -8.14 -13.66 0.69
C LYS A 123 -6.98 -13.89 -0.26
N THR A 124 -7.15 -13.56 -1.53
CA THR A 124 -6.09 -13.73 -2.53
C THR A 124 -4.93 -12.79 -2.29
N VAL A 125 -5.19 -11.51 -1.98
CA VAL A 125 -4.12 -10.57 -1.61
C VAL A 125 -3.38 -11.05 -0.38
N THR A 126 -4.11 -11.45 0.67
CA THR A 126 -3.54 -11.98 1.91
C THR A 126 -2.61 -13.14 1.61
N TYR A 127 -3.07 -14.10 0.81
CA TYR A 127 -2.28 -15.26 0.42
C TYR A 127 -0.96 -14.84 -0.25
N PHE A 128 -1.01 -14.00 -1.28
CA PHE A 128 0.20 -13.59 -2.02
C PHE A 128 1.13 -12.68 -1.22
N CYS A 129 0.59 -11.77 -0.42
CA CYS A 129 1.37 -10.89 0.45
C CYS A 129 2.00 -11.65 1.63
N SER A 130 1.46 -12.81 2.00
CA SER A 130 2.00 -13.66 3.07
C SER A 130 3.04 -14.68 2.57
N LEU A 131 3.32 -14.73 1.26
CA LEU A 131 4.34 -15.63 0.72
C LEU A 131 5.73 -15.16 1.15
N ASN A 132 6.57 -16.11 1.58
CA ASN A 132 7.91 -15.78 2.05
C ASN A 132 8.73 -15.08 0.94
N THR A 133 9.17 -13.87 1.24
CA THR A 133 10.28 -13.20 0.55
C THR A 133 11.54 -13.39 1.39
N PRO A 134 12.55 -14.14 0.91
CA PRO A 134 13.80 -14.27 1.63
C PRO A 134 14.38 -12.87 1.89
N PRO A 135 14.70 -12.50 3.15
CA PRO A 135 15.37 -11.25 3.41
C PRO A 135 16.73 -11.30 2.71
N ALA A 136 17.11 -10.24 1.98
CA ALA A 136 18.49 -10.18 1.51
C ALA A 136 19.39 -9.65 2.63
N GLU A 137 20.56 -10.25 2.74
CA GLU A 137 21.49 -9.94 3.82
C GLU A 137 22.12 -8.55 3.61
N GLY A 138 21.97 -7.68 4.61
CA GLY A 138 22.72 -6.42 4.71
C GLY A 138 22.30 -5.30 3.76
N LYS A 139 21.06 -5.28 3.30
CA LYS A 139 20.57 -4.29 2.32
C LYS A 139 19.22 -3.65 2.73
N PRO A 140 18.71 -2.62 2.03
CA PRO A 140 17.50 -1.89 2.42
C PRO A 140 16.29 -2.82 2.56
N ARG A 141 15.38 -2.47 3.48
CA ARG A 141 14.14 -3.21 3.72
C ARG A 141 13.34 -3.31 2.41
N SER A 142 12.85 -4.50 2.08
CA SER A 142 11.84 -4.66 1.02
C SER A 142 10.56 -3.94 1.43
N SER A 143 9.82 -3.42 0.46
CA SER A 143 8.55 -2.74 0.70
C SER A 143 7.38 -3.56 0.18
N LEU A 144 6.27 -3.57 0.93
CA LEU A 144 4.97 -4.06 0.50
C LEU A 144 4.00 -2.89 0.52
N LEU A 145 3.49 -2.53 -0.65
CA LEU A 145 2.47 -1.51 -0.81
C LEU A 145 1.14 -2.19 -1.17
N ILE A 146 0.06 -1.88 -0.48
CA ILE A 146 -1.32 -2.30 -0.81
C ILE A 146 -2.13 -1.04 -1.09
N PHE A 147 -2.80 -0.98 -2.25
CA PHE A 147 -3.43 0.25 -2.73
C PHE A 147 -4.58 0.00 -3.69
N ASP A 148 -5.49 0.97 -3.79
CA ASP A 148 -6.48 0.98 -4.86
C ASP A 148 -5.84 1.43 -6.17
N SER A 149 -6.20 0.73 -7.23
CA SER A 149 -5.87 0.98 -8.62
C SER A 149 -6.21 2.38 -9.16
N GLU A 150 -7.19 3.08 -8.57
CA GLU A 150 -7.73 4.34 -9.13
C GLU A 150 -6.72 5.48 -9.21
N ILE A 151 -5.61 5.39 -8.49
CA ILE A 151 -4.53 6.38 -8.54
C ILE A 151 -3.98 6.58 -9.96
N ILE A 152 -4.14 5.60 -10.86
CA ILE A 152 -3.60 5.65 -12.22
C ILE A 152 -4.57 6.37 -13.21
N ASP A 153 -5.88 6.32 -12.96
CA ASP A 153 -6.89 6.69 -13.97
C ASP A 153 -7.44 8.13 -13.81
N ARG A 154 -7.09 8.86 -12.74
CA ARG A 154 -7.57 10.24 -12.47
C ARG A 154 -7.17 11.31 -13.50
N TYR A 155 -6.34 10.98 -14.48
CA TYR A 155 -5.93 11.93 -15.52
C TYR A 155 -6.96 12.10 -16.64
N ASP A 156 -8.06 11.32 -16.67
CA ASP A 156 -9.16 11.47 -17.64
C ASP A 156 -10.47 11.87 -16.93
N SER A 157 -10.45 13.07 -16.34
CA SER A 157 -11.45 13.63 -15.42
C SER A 157 -12.86 13.86 -16.00
N ASP A 158 -13.09 13.57 -17.28
CA ASP A 158 -14.35 13.92 -17.95
C ASP A 158 -15.42 12.81 -17.86
N THR A 159 -15.12 11.69 -17.18
CA THR A 159 -16.08 10.59 -16.96
C THR A 159 -16.31 10.32 -15.48
N GLU A 160 -16.95 11.27 -14.77
CA GLU A 160 -17.41 11.12 -13.37
C GLU A 160 -18.31 9.88 -13.12
N GLU A 161 -18.77 9.21 -14.18
CA GLU A 161 -19.62 8.02 -14.10
C GLU A 161 -18.83 6.70 -14.08
N TYR A 162 -17.49 6.70 -14.14
CA TYR A 162 -16.73 5.47 -13.90
C TYR A 162 -16.88 5.09 -12.41
N THR A 163 -17.51 3.95 -12.18
CA THR A 163 -18.39 3.73 -11.04
C THR A 163 -17.67 3.25 -9.77
N LYS A 164 -18.11 3.79 -8.62
CA LYS A 164 -17.88 3.25 -7.26
C LYS A 164 -18.14 1.74 -7.12
N GLU A 165 -18.85 1.14 -8.07
CA GLU A 165 -19.15 -0.29 -8.12
C GLU A 165 -17.90 -1.17 -8.28
N HIS A 166 -16.80 -0.60 -8.77
CA HIS A 166 -15.52 -1.29 -8.97
C HIS A 166 -14.48 -1.02 -7.87
N GLU A 167 -14.79 -0.14 -6.92
CA GLU A 167 -13.93 0.11 -5.76
C GLU A 167 -13.89 -1.12 -4.84
N PHE A 168 -12.68 -1.47 -4.41
CA PHE A 168 -12.47 -2.53 -3.45
C PHE A 168 -12.71 -2.00 -2.03
N ALA A 169 -13.56 -2.68 -1.27
CA ALA A 169 -13.81 -2.30 0.11
C ALA A 169 -12.69 -2.82 1.03
N PHE A 170 -11.77 -1.95 1.46
CA PHE A 170 -10.68 -2.31 2.38
C PHE A 170 -11.13 -2.91 3.72
N ALA A 171 -12.34 -2.57 4.17
CA ALA A 171 -13.01 -3.22 5.30
C ALA A 171 -13.19 -4.75 5.13
N ALA A 172 -13.06 -5.28 3.92
CA ALA A 172 -13.15 -6.72 3.65
C ALA A 172 -11.91 -7.52 4.13
N PHE A 173 -10.79 -6.86 4.40
CA PHE A 173 -9.68 -7.52 5.09
C PHE A 173 -10.08 -7.87 6.52
N ARG A 174 -10.13 -9.15 6.85
CA ARG A 174 -10.40 -9.54 8.23
C ARG A 174 -9.19 -9.27 9.14
N PRO A 175 -9.41 -9.07 10.45
CA PRO A 175 -8.34 -8.96 11.43
C PRO A 175 -7.26 -10.06 11.34
N ASP A 176 -7.66 -11.33 11.17
CA ASP A 176 -6.74 -12.47 11.04
C ASP A 176 -5.89 -12.41 9.77
N GLN A 177 -6.44 -11.84 8.70
CA GLN A 177 -5.74 -11.70 7.42
C GLN A 177 -4.67 -10.60 7.48
N LEU A 178 -4.97 -9.47 8.13
CA LEU A 178 -3.99 -8.40 8.32
C LEU A 178 -2.87 -8.83 9.25
N ALA A 179 -3.22 -9.49 10.37
CA ALA A 179 -2.22 -10.08 11.25
C ALA A 179 -1.30 -11.03 10.48
N LEU A 180 -1.85 -11.91 9.63
CA LEU A 180 -1.06 -12.82 8.82
C LEU A 180 -0.13 -12.10 7.83
N ILE A 181 -0.58 -11.01 7.20
CA ILE A 181 0.29 -10.19 6.33
C ILE A 181 1.45 -9.61 7.14
N PHE A 182 1.20 -9.06 8.33
CA PHE A 182 2.25 -8.47 9.16
C PHE A 182 3.22 -9.52 9.72
N ASP A 183 2.70 -10.65 10.20
CA ASP A 183 3.49 -11.76 10.73
C ASP A 183 4.46 -12.36 9.71
N ASN A 184 4.07 -12.38 8.42
CA ASN A 184 4.92 -12.88 7.33
C ASN A 184 5.87 -11.81 6.75
N ASN A 185 5.72 -10.55 7.15
CA ASN A 185 6.54 -9.44 6.66
C ASN A 185 7.21 -8.63 7.80
N PRO A 186 7.79 -9.26 8.83
CA PRO A 186 8.20 -8.59 10.09
C PRO A 186 9.41 -7.65 9.95
N LYS A 187 10.03 -7.59 8.76
CA LYS A 187 11.18 -6.72 8.47
C LYS A 187 10.92 -5.79 7.28
N GLN A 188 9.72 -5.85 6.71
CA GLN A 188 9.38 -5.05 5.56
C GLN A 188 8.81 -3.71 5.99
N TYR A 189 9.03 -2.72 5.14
CA TYR A 189 8.27 -1.49 5.18
C TYR A 189 6.90 -1.73 4.54
N ILE A 190 5.82 -1.52 5.29
CA ILE A 190 4.47 -1.75 4.79
C ILE A 190 3.79 -0.41 4.58
N GLU A 191 3.35 -0.18 3.35
CA GLU A 191 2.58 1.00 2.98
C GLU A 191 1.14 0.59 2.67
N LEU A 192 0.19 1.25 3.33
CA LEU A 192 -1.23 1.09 3.10
C LEU A 192 -1.77 2.40 2.50
N GLN A 193 -2.39 2.28 1.33
CA GLN A 193 -3.01 3.38 0.62
C GLN A 193 -4.49 3.10 0.38
N GLY A 194 -5.29 4.16 0.48
CA GLY A 194 -6.69 4.14 0.09
C GLY A 194 -7.61 3.46 1.09
N GLY A 195 -8.89 3.82 0.95
CA GLY A 195 -10.01 3.21 1.60
C GLY A 195 -10.16 3.52 3.09
N PRO A 196 -11.40 3.40 3.61
CA PRO A 196 -11.67 3.47 5.03
C PRO A 196 -11.36 2.13 5.72
N TRP A 197 -10.53 2.18 6.76
CA TRP A 197 -10.15 1.02 7.59
C TRP A 197 -10.93 0.99 8.90
N THR A 198 -11.42 -0.19 9.28
CA THR A 198 -12.29 -0.34 10.46
C THR A 198 -11.50 -0.22 11.77
N PRO A 199 -12.16 0.11 12.89
CA PRO A 199 -11.52 0.16 14.21
C PRO A 199 -10.85 -1.17 14.63
N GLU A 200 -11.42 -2.31 14.23
CA GLU A 200 -10.84 -3.63 14.51
C GLU A 200 -9.54 -3.83 13.71
N GLN A 201 -9.51 -3.44 12.44
CA GLN A 201 -8.31 -3.52 11.61
C GLN A 201 -7.21 -2.60 12.14
N SER A 202 -7.56 -1.36 12.50
CA SER A 202 -6.60 -0.40 13.06
C SER A 202 -6.04 -0.86 14.41
N THR A 203 -6.86 -1.53 15.23
CA THR A 203 -6.40 -2.18 16.46
C THR A 203 -5.37 -3.28 16.15
N ILE A 204 -5.59 -4.13 15.14
CA ILE A 204 -4.61 -5.16 14.75
C ILE A 204 -3.29 -4.54 14.32
N MET A 205 -3.33 -3.46 13.53
CA MET A 205 -2.12 -2.72 13.13
C MET A 205 -1.36 -2.22 14.37
N ALA A 206 -2.07 -1.54 15.28
CA ALA A 206 -1.48 -0.93 16.47
C ALA A 206 -1.05 -1.96 17.54
N THR A 207 -1.63 -3.16 17.60
CA THR A 207 -1.32 -4.17 18.63
C THR A 207 -0.40 -5.29 18.15
N HIS A 208 0.12 -5.19 16.91
CA HIS A 208 1.04 -6.19 16.38
C HIS A 208 2.26 -6.38 17.31
N PRO A 209 2.59 -7.63 17.71
CA PRO A 209 3.52 -7.89 18.83
C PRO A 209 4.98 -7.52 18.53
N TYR A 210 5.34 -7.41 17.25
CA TYR A 210 6.67 -7.01 16.81
C TYR A 210 6.66 -5.59 16.27
N SER A 211 7.84 -4.96 16.26
CA SER A 211 8.06 -3.67 15.61
C SER A 211 7.60 -3.72 14.15
N LEU A 212 6.90 -2.67 13.72
CA LEU A 212 6.33 -2.50 12.40
C LEU A 212 6.79 -1.16 11.84
N ASP A 213 7.23 -1.16 10.58
CA ASP A 213 7.43 0.07 9.83
C ASP A 213 6.20 0.29 8.95
N LEU A 214 5.28 1.14 9.42
CA LEU A 214 3.98 1.36 8.77
C LEU A 214 3.93 2.74 8.14
N SER A 215 3.42 2.80 6.91
CA SER A 215 3.11 4.05 6.22
C SER A 215 1.65 4.12 5.83
N LEU A 216 1.00 5.18 6.28
CA LEU A 216 -0.39 5.52 5.97
C LEU A 216 -0.35 6.68 5.00
N SER A 217 -0.75 6.46 3.75
CA SER A 217 -0.61 7.46 2.71
C SER A 217 -1.83 7.54 1.80
N ARG A 218 -1.93 8.66 1.07
CA ARG A 218 -3.04 8.90 0.13
C ARG A 218 -4.39 8.93 0.83
N GLU A 219 -5.44 8.48 0.15
CA GLU A 219 -6.83 8.35 0.62
C GLU A 219 -7.01 7.30 1.74
N PHE A 220 -5.95 6.93 2.44
CA PHE A 220 -6.06 6.10 3.63
C PHE A 220 -6.81 6.88 4.71
N ALA A 221 -7.89 6.30 5.24
CA ALA A 221 -8.63 6.88 6.35
C ALA A 221 -8.98 5.82 7.39
N PHE A 222 -8.97 6.21 8.66
CA PHE A 222 -9.60 5.40 9.71
C PHE A 222 -11.08 5.77 9.83
N GLN A 223 -11.97 4.76 9.87
CA GLN A 223 -13.42 4.98 10.01
C GLN A 223 -13.80 5.67 11.32
N ASP A 224 -12.98 5.55 12.35
CA ASP A 224 -13.14 6.17 13.66
C ASP A 224 -12.12 7.30 13.91
N GLU A 225 -11.65 7.92 12.82
CA GLU A 225 -10.76 9.08 12.89
C GLU A 225 -9.45 8.79 13.65
N GLY A 226 -9.05 7.51 13.69
CA GLY A 226 -7.82 7.03 14.31
C GLY A 226 -7.92 6.70 15.79
N LYS A 227 -9.11 6.82 16.40
CA LYS A 227 -9.27 6.64 17.84
C LYS A 227 -8.80 5.26 18.32
N ALA A 228 -9.27 4.17 17.71
CA ALA A 228 -8.89 2.82 18.11
C ALA A 228 -7.40 2.54 17.88
N PHE A 229 -6.81 3.08 16.81
CA PHE A 229 -5.38 2.98 16.54
C PHE A 229 -4.56 3.62 17.66
N VAL A 230 -4.86 4.88 18.02
CA VAL A 230 -4.13 5.61 19.06
C VAL A 230 -4.40 5.02 20.45
N ASP A 231 -5.64 4.64 20.77
CA ASP A 231 -5.99 3.97 22.04
C ASP A 231 -5.25 2.64 22.23
N ALA A 232 -4.97 1.93 21.12
CA ALA A 232 -4.21 0.68 21.13
C ALA A 232 -2.70 0.93 21.26
N LEU A 233 -2.15 1.92 20.55
CA LEU A 233 -0.75 2.31 20.68
C LEU A 233 -0.41 2.75 22.11
N GLU A 234 -1.26 3.55 22.73
CA GLU A 234 -1.09 4.06 24.10
C GLU A 234 -0.98 2.93 25.16
N LYS A 235 -1.53 1.75 24.87
CA LYS A 235 -1.49 0.58 25.76
C LYS A 235 -0.29 -0.34 25.51
N ARG A 236 0.51 -0.09 24.48
CA ARG A 236 1.68 -0.93 24.18
C ARG A 236 2.75 -0.74 25.25
N GLU A 237 3.32 -1.84 25.70
CA GLU A 237 4.50 -1.84 26.57
C GLU A 237 5.81 -1.89 25.76
N SER A 238 5.75 -2.41 24.53
CA SER A 238 6.86 -2.48 23.59
C SER A 238 6.77 -1.39 22.53
N SER A 239 7.91 -1.01 21.97
CA SER A 239 7.93 -0.09 20.83
C SER A 239 7.09 -0.61 19.65
N PHE A 240 6.42 0.31 18.98
CA PHE A 240 5.72 0.10 17.73
C PHE A 240 6.68 0.02 16.54
N GLY A 241 7.82 0.70 16.58
CA GLY A 241 8.69 0.92 15.42
C GLY A 241 8.45 2.28 14.78
N SER A 242 8.39 2.32 13.46
CA SER A 242 8.33 3.56 12.68
C SER A 242 6.94 3.78 12.09
N LEU A 243 6.40 5.00 12.21
CA LEU A 243 5.12 5.39 11.61
C LEU A 243 5.31 6.57 10.65
N THR A 244 4.84 6.41 9.41
CA THR A 244 4.77 7.47 8.41
C THR A 244 3.32 7.84 8.13
N ILE A 245 2.99 9.13 8.21
CA ILE A 245 1.69 9.67 7.85
C ILE A 245 1.90 10.66 6.71
N TYR A 246 1.32 10.33 5.56
CA TYR A 246 1.37 11.14 4.34
C TYR A 246 -0.06 11.46 3.87
N PRO A 247 -0.71 12.46 4.47
CA PRO A 247 -2.02 12.93 4.03
C PRO A 247 -1.95 13.35 2.56
N ASP A 248 -2.97 13.00 1.79
CA ASP A 248 -3.15 13.50 0.43
C ASP A 248 -4.42 14.34 0.39
N GLY A 249 -4.27 15.61 0.05
CA GLY A 249 -5.36 16.59 0.14
C GLY A 249 -5.74 16.93 1.60
N ASN A 250 -7.03 17.14 1.83
CA ASN A 250 -7.56 17.68 3.08
C ASN A 250 -7.96 16.61 4.11
N GLU A 251 -7.84 15.33 3.79
CA GLU A 251 -8.30 14.23 4.64
C GLU A 251 -7.09 13.51 5.25
N ALA A 252 -6.74 13.87 6.49
CA ALA A 252 -5.73 13.17 7.25
C ALA A 252 -6.28 11.84 7.80
N PRO A 253 -5.46 10.79 7.93
CA PRO A 253 -5.89 9.53 8.55
C PRO A 253 -6.42 9.68 9.98
N LEU A 254 -5.91 10.66 10.71
CA LEU A 254 -6.22 10.96 12.11
C LEU A 254 -6.91 12.32 12.20
N ASP A 255 -7.92 12.45 13.05
CA ASP A 255 -8.38 13.79 13.43
C ASP A 255 -7.32 14.53 14.26
N ARG A 256 -7.58 15.82 14.46
CA ARG A 256 -6.70 16.73 15.23
C ARG A 256 -6.45 16.23 16.65
N SER A 257 -7.49 15.69 17.31
CA SER A 257 -7.38 15.23 18.69
C SER A 257 -6.46 14.01 18.79
N ASN A 258 -6.67 13.01 17.92
CA ASN A 258 -5.87 11.79 17.93
C ASN A 258 -4.45 12.02 17.41
N LEU A 259 -4.24 12.95 16.46
CA LEU A 259 -2.89 13.36 16.05
C LEU A 259 -2.10 13.99 17.20
N LYS A 260 -2.72 14.90 17.97
CA LYS A 260 -2.12 15.50 19.18
C LYS A 260 -1.78 14.46 20.23
N ARG A 261 -2.64 13.44 20.39
CA ARG A 261 -2.37 12.31 21.30
C ARG A 261 -1.22 11.46 20.80
N LEU A 262 -1.19 11.13 19.50
CA LEU A 262 -0.11 10.38 18.86
C LEU A 262 1.25 11.04 19.11
N CYS A 263 1.35 12.36 18.92
CA CYS A 263 2.57 13.13 19.15
C CYS A 263 3.02 13.19 20.63
N LYS A 264 2.25 12.62 21.58
CA LYS A 264 2.64 12.55 22.99
C LYS A 264 3.02 11.14 23.44
N LEU A 265 2.82 10.14 22.58
CA LEU A 265 3.15 8.76 22.90
C LEU A 265 4.67 8.56 22.91
N GLU A 266 5.12 7.66 23.80
CA GLU A 266 6.53 7.25 23.92
C GLU A 266 6.77 5.87 23.28
N THR A 267 5.76 5.33 22.59
CA THR A 267 5.77 3.98 22.02
C THR A 267 6.27 3.94 20.58
N LEU A 268 6.60 5.08 19.96
CA LEU A 268 7.10 5.17 18.59
C LEU A 268 8.62 5.38 18.61
N ASP A 269 9.35 4.61 17.79
CA ASP A 269 10.79 4.84 17.59
C ASP A 269 10.99 6.03 16.64
N ASP A 270 10.34 5.97 15.48
CA ASP A 270 10.41 7.02 14.47
C ASP A 270 9.02 7.51 14.07
N LEU A 271 8.92 8.81 13.78
CA LEU A 271 7.70 9.42 13.26
C LEU A 271 8.04 10.27 12.04
N THR A 272 7.37 9.98 10.93
CA THR A 272 7.40 10.81 9.72
C THR A 272 6.03 11.40 9.50
N ILE A 273 5.91 12.73 9.42
CA ILE A 273 4.65 13.41 9.11
C ILE A 273 4.90 14.44 8.01
N LYS A 274 3.99 14.53 7.03
CA LYS A 274 4.03 15.58 6.01
C LYS A 274 2.72 16.33 5.93
N PHE A 275 2.79 17.62 5.61
CA PHE A 275 1.68 18.49 5.19
C PHE A 275 0.46 18.44 6.13
N LEU A 276 0.67 18.75 7.41
CA LEU A 276 -0.42 18.90 8.36
C LEU A 276 -1.23 20.19 8.13
N ASP A 277 -2.45 20.18 8.67
CA ASP A 277 -3.27 21.37 8.76
C ASP A 277 -2.69 22.40 9.76
N GLU A 278 -3.06 23.67 9.56
CA GLU A 278 -2.49 24.80 10.30
C GLU A 278 -2.68 24.68 11.82
N GLU A 279 -3.76 24.04 12.27
CA GLU A 279 -4.08 23.89 13.69
C GLU A 279 -3.22 22.86 14.42
N CYS A 280 -2.56 21.96 13.68
CA CYS A 280 -1.69 20.92 14.23
C CYS A 280 -0.23 21.03 13.77
N ILE A 281 0.12 22.11 13.07
CA ILE A 281 1.44 22.25 12.43
C ILE A 281 2.63 22.23 13.40
N LEU A 282 2.41 22.59 14.67
CA LEU A 282 3.46 22.57 15.69
C LEU A 282 3.44 21.31 16.55
N ASP A 283 2.38 20.50 16.50
CA ASP A 283 2.25 19.32 17.37
C ASP A 283 3.33 18.26 17.15
N PRO A 284 3.79 17.96 15.92
CA PRO A 284 4.84 16.97 15.69
C PRO A 284 6.12 17.23 16.49
N PHE A 285 6.47 18.50 16.76
CA PHE A 285 7.69 18.81 17.50
C PHE A 285 7.66 18.33 18.95
N ALA A 286 6.48 18.15 19.54
CA ALA A 286 6.32 17.58 20.88
C ALA A 286 6.51 16.05 20.90
N ALA A 287 6.67 15.40 19.74
CA ALA A 287 6.87 13.95 19.62
C ALA A 287 8.09 13.46 20.41
N LYS A 288 7.82 12.54 21.33
CA LYS A 288 8.84 11.86 22.14
C LYS A 288 9.36 10.61 21.43
N VAL A 289 9.97 10.83 20.28
CA VAL A 289 10.51 9.78 19.40
C VAL A 289 12.03 9.90 19.30
N ASP A 290 12.70 8.83 18.85
CA ASP A 290 14.14 8.87 18.59
C ASP A 290 14.47 9.68 17.33
N PHE A 291 13.62 9.61 16.31
CA PHE A 291 13.74 10.38 15.07
C PHE A 291 12.40 10.94 14.61
N LEU A 292 12.36 12.25 14.37
CA LEU A 292 11.23 12.94 13.75
C LEU A 292 11.64 13.48 12.37
N GLU A 293 10.99 13.00 11.31
CA GLU A 293 11.01 13.63 10.00
C GLU A 293 9.70 14.39 9.78
N TYR A 294 9.79 15.72 9.70
CA TYR A 294 8.61 16.57 9.57
C TYR A 294 8.72 17.48 8.35
N THR A 295 7.68 17.47 7.51
CA THR A 295 7.59 18.34 6.33
C THR A 295 6.30 19.14 6.37
N THR A 296 6.36 20.45 6.12
CA THR A 296 5.15 21.29 6.07
C THR A 296 5.30 22.50 5.14
N HIS A 297 4.20 23.19 4.87
CA HIS A 297 4.18 24.47 4.18
C HIS A 297 4.50 25.62 5.14
N GLY A 298 5.17 26.64 4.63
CA GLY A 298 5.57 27.80 5.41
C GLY A 298 4.49 28.85 5.66
N ASN A 299 3.50 28.95 4.77
CA ASN A 299 2.45 29.97 4.82
C ASN A 299 1.74 30.11 6.18
N PRO A 300 1.42 29.03 6.92
CA PRO A 300 0.80 29.15 8.25
C PRO A 300 1.76 29.46 9.41
N LEU A 301 3.08 29.48 9.20
CA LEU A 301 4.06 29.67 10.27
C LEU A 301 4.51 31.13 10.35
N LEU A 302 4.42 31.71 11.54
CA LEU A 302 5.02 33.01 11.83
C LEU A 302 6.47 32.83 12.27
N PRO A 303 7.35 33.83 12.08
CA PRO A 303 8.75 33.75 12.53
C PRO A 303 8.90 33.39 14.02
N ASN A 304 7.96 33.86 14.86
CA ASN A 304 7.94 33.61 16.30
C ASN A 304 7.15 32.35 16.73
N SER A 305 6.61 31.57 15.78
CA SER A 305 5.89 30.32 16.09
C SER A 305 6.77 29.27 16.80
N PHE A 306 8.10 29.44 16.75
CA PHE A 306 9.07 28.51 17.31
C PHE A 306 9.65 28.96 18.67
N ASP A 307 9.37 30.19 19.12
CA ASP A 307 10.03 30.80 20.30
C ASP A 307 9.78 30.02 21.59
N SER A 308 8.64 29.35 21.70
CA SER A 308 8.22 28.58 22.88
C SER A 308 8.18 27.07 22.63
N LEU A 309 8.74 26.60 21.51
CA LEU A 309 8.59 25.23 21.08
C LEU A 309 9.53 24.29 21.86
N GLU A 310 8.94 23.35 22.60
CA GLU A 310 9.68 22.26 23.23
C GLU A 310 9.81 21.10 22.24
N ILE A 311 11.03 20.87 21.74
CA ILE A 311 11.33 19.78 20.82
C ILE A 311 11.58 18.50 21.63
N GLY A 312 10.65 17.55 21.55
CA GLY A 312 10.68 16.29 22.31
C GLY A 312 11.59 15.20 21.70
N THR A 313 11.95 15.34 20.42
CA THR A 313 12.73 14.33 19.69
C THR A 313 14.24 14.47 19.90
N LYS A 314 14.98 13.35 19.85
CA LYS A 314 16.45 13.36 19.89
C LYS A 314 17.08 13.79 18.57
N LYS A 315 16.42 13.48 17.45
CA LYS A 315 16.90 13.77 16.10
C LYS A 315 15.76 14.35 15.27
N LEU A 316 15.97 15.54 14.75
CA LEU A 316 14.98 16.27 13.95
C LEU A 316 15.50 16.46 12.52
N ASN A 317 14.69 16.05 11.54
CA ASN A 317 14.81 16.44 10.15
C ASN A 317 13.56 17.23 9.76
N PHE A 318 13.67 18.56 9.76
CA PHE A 318 12.56 19.46 9.44
C PHE A 318 12.74 20.05 8.04
N ARG A 319 11.70 19.97 7.22
CA ARG A 319 11.64 20.55 5.87
C ARG A 319 10.46 21.49 5.73
N LEU A 320 10.73 22.65 5.16
CA LEU A 320 9.78 23.73 5.04
C LEU A 320 9.65 24.14 3.57
N TYR A 321 8.45 24.00 3.02
CA TYR A 321 8.13 24.39 1.65
C TYR A 321 7.64 25.83 1.66
N LEU A 322 8.41 26.75 1.05
CA LEU A 322 8.10 28.18 1.01
C LEU A 322 7.22 28.56 -0.19
N ASP A 323 6.66 27.57 -0.89
CA ASP A 323 5.82 27.79 -2.06
C ASP A 323 4.64 28.71 -1.68
N GLY A 324 4.55 29.86 -2.37
CA GLY A 324 3.51 30.86 -2.12
C GLY A 324 3.82 31.88 -1.02
N VAL A 325 4.92 31.75 -0.28
CA VAL A 325 5.36 32.76 0.69
C VAL A 325 6.14 33.86 -0.04
N LYS A 326 5.55 35.06 -0.12
CA LYS A 326 6.16 36.19 -0.86
C LYS A 326 7.24 36.93 -0.09
N GLU A 327 7.20 36.89 1.24
CA GLU A 327 8.07 37.66 2.12
C GLU A 327 8.43 36.78 3.33
N TRP A 328 9.67 36.30 3.37
CA TRP A 328 10.23 35.53 4.47
C TRP A 328 11.57 36.16 4.83
N ASP A 329 11.52 37.18 5.68
CA ASP A 329 12.70 37.89 6.20
C ASP A 329 13.19 37.29 7.53
#